data_AF-A0A7V6B7U6-F1
#
_entry.id   AF-A0A7V6B7U6-F1
#
_cell.length_a   1.000
_cell.length_b   1.000
_cell.length_c   1.000
_cell.angle_alpha   90.00
_cell.angle_beta   90.00
_cell.angle_gamma   90.00
#
_symmetry.space_group_name_H-M   'P 1'
#
loop_
_entity.id
_entity.type
_entity.pdbx_description
1 polymer ?
#
loop_
_entity_poly.entity_id
_entity_poly.type
_entity_poly.pdbx_seq_one_letter_code
_entity_poly.pdbx_strand_id
1 'polypeptide(L)' 'MKDRKIPTTVYLTPEQDMALRTLTQRTKVPLTELVRRGVDLLLETHGFTVRHKNEPKPVEERKGQ' A
#
# COMPACT_ATOMS: atom_id res chain seq x y z
N MET A 1 12.84 11.20 12.82
CA MET A 1 13.65 10.59 11.75
C MET A 1 12.76 10.47 10.51
N LYS A 2 13.14 11.08 9.38
CA LYS A 2 12.37 11.02 8.12
C LYS A 2 12.09 9.55 7.78
N ASP A 3 10.83 9.19 7.55
CA ASP A 3 10.40 7.88 7.06
C ASP A 3 11.04 7.62 5.69
N ARG A 4 12.28 7.13 5.69
CA ARG A 4 13.02 6.82 4.48
C ARG A 4 12.47 5.51 3.93
N LYS A 5 11.76 5.60 2.81
CA LYS A 5 11.40 4.44 2.00
C LYS A 5 12.69 3.72 1.58
N ILE A 6 12.75 2.41 1.80
CA ILE A 6 13.86 1.57 1.35
C ILE A 6 13.54 1.13 -0.09
N PRO A 7 14.41 1.37 -1.08
CA PRO A 7 14.22 0.83 -2.41
C PRO A 7 14.38 -0.69 -2.37
N THR A 8 13.42 -1.41 -2.93
CA THR A 8 13.41 -2.88 -2.97
C THR A 8 13.12 -3.33 -4.38
N THR A 9 13.92 -4.28 -4.90
CA THR A 9 13.66 -4.95 -6.17
C THR A 9 12.82 -6.20 -5.91
N VAL A 10 11.76 -6.38 -6.68
CA VAL A 10 10.89 -7.57 -6.62
C VAL A 10 10.72 -8.14 -8.02
N TYR A 11 10.58 -9.46 -8.10
CA TYR A 11 10.25 -10.15 -9.34
C TYR A 11 8.74 -10.39 -9.41
N LEU A 12 8.17 -10.14 -10.58
CA LEU A 12 6.76 -10.40 -10.88
C LEU A 12 6.67 -11.41 -12.01
N THR A 13 5.64 -12.25 -12.01
CA THR A 13 5.32 -13.04 -13.19
C THR A 13 4.78 -12.13 -14.31
N PRO A 14 4.84 -12.55 -15.59
CA PRO A 14 4.26 -11.77 -16.69
C PRO A 14 2.78 -11.44 -16.47
N GLU A 15 2.01 -12.38 -15.95
CA GLU A 15 0.59 -12.21 -15.64
C GLU A 15 0.34 -11.15 -14.56
N GLN A 16 1.18 -11.12 -13.53
CA GLN A 16 1.12 -10.11 -12.46
C GLN A 16 1.45 -8.71 -13.00
N ASP A 17 2.49 -8.57 -13.82
CA ASP A 17 2.84 -7.28 -14.45
C ASP A 17 1.69 -6.77 -15.35
N MET A 18 1.13 -7.64 -16.19
CA MET A 18 -0.01 -7.29 -17.05
C MET A 18 -1.23 -6.84 -16.25
N ALA A 19 -1.56 -7.56 -15.17
CA ALA A 19 -2.68 -7.22 -14.29
C ALA A 19 -2.45 -5.87 -13.60
N LEU A 20 -1.25 -5.63 -13.05
CA LEU A 20 -0.89 -4.37 -12.38
C LEU A 20 -0.89 -3.17 -13.34
N ARG A 21 -0.42 -3.35 -14.58
CA ARG A 21 -0.49 -2.31 -15.62
C ARG A 21 -1.93 -1.96 -15.96
N THR A 22 -2.79 -2.98 -16.14
CA THR A 22 -4.21 -2.79 -16.40
C THR A 22 -4.89 -2.05 -15.24
N LEU A 23 -4.58 -2.44 -14.00
CA LEU A 23 -5.13 -1.81 -12.80
C LEU A 23 -4.66 -0.36 -12.65
N THR A 24 -3.39 -0.07 -12.92
CA THR A 24 -2.82 1.28 -12.97
C THR A 24 -3.57 2.14 -13.97
N GLN A 25 -3.84 1.64 -15.19
CA GLN A 25 -4.56 2.39 -16.22
C GLN A 25 -5.99 2.74 -15.82
N ARG A 26 -6.68 1.81 -15.14
CA ARG A 26 -8.07 1.98 -14.68
C ARG A 26 -8.19 2.91 -13.47
N THR A 27 -7.28 2.78 -12.49
CA THR A 27 -7.38 3.49 -11.21
C THR A 27 -6.58 4.79 -11.16
N LYS A 28 -5.64 4.98 -12.10
CA LYS A 28 -4.62 6.04 -12.08
C LYS A 28 -3.69 5.99 -10.86
N VAL A 29 -3.72 4.91 -10.08
CA VAL A 29 -2.79 4.68 -8.98
C VAL A 29 -1.47 4.16 -9.56
N PRO A 30 -0.31 4.73 -9.20
CA PRO A 30 0.98 4.26 -9.70
C PRO A 30 1.26 2.80 -9.36
N LEU A 31 1.95 2.08 -10.25
CA LEU A 31 2.30 0.67 -10.06
C LEU A 31 3.05 0.42 -8.74
N THR A 32 4.01 1.26 -8.38
CA THR A 32 4.74 1.17 -7.09
C THR A 32 3.79 1.25 -5.88
N GLU A 33 2.74 2.06 -5.97
CA GLU A 33 1.77 2.22 -4.89
C GLU A 33 0.85 0.99 -4.80
N LEU A 34 0.46 0.41 -5.94
CA LEU A 34 -0.30 -0.85 -5.96
C LEU A 34 0.50 -2.01 -5.35
N VAL A 35 1.79 -2.13 -5.67
CA VAL A 35 2.68 -3.14 -5.08
C VAL A 35 2.76 -2.95 -3.56
N ARG A 36 2.93 -1.71 -3.08
CA ARG A 36 2.99 -1.41 -1.64
C ARG A 36 1.69 -1.77 -0.92
N ARG A 37 0.54 -1.42 -1.48
CA ARG A 37 -0.77 -1.81 -0.94
C ARG A 37 -0.94 -3.33 -0.88
N GLY A 38 -0.46 -4.05 -1.90
CA GLY A 38 -0.45 -5.51 -1.89
C GLY A 38 0.39 -6.09 -0.75
N VAL A 39 1.57 -5.52 -0.50
CA VAL A 39 2.42 -5.88 0.64
C VAL A 39 1.72 -5.58 1.96
N ASP A 40 1.12 -4.40 2.11
CA ASP A 40 0.40 -4.02 3.34
C ASP A 40 -0.75 -5.00 3.64
N LEU A 41 -1.58 -5.32 2.64
CA LEU A 41 -2.68 -6.28 2.78
C LEU A 41 -2.19 -7.68 3.19
N LEU A 42 -1.07 -8.15 2.62
CA LEU A 42 -0.48 -9.43 2.99
C LEU A 42 0.03 -9.42 4.44
N LEU A 43 0.72 -8.35 4.84
CA LEU A 43 1.23 -8.19 6.20
C LEU A 43 0.08 -8.14 7.22
N GLU A 44 -0.98 -7.40 6.94
CA GLU A 44 -2.18 -7.34 7.78
C GLU A 44 -2.83 -8.71 7.94
N THR A 45 -2.91 -9.49 6.87
CA THR A 45 -3.45 -10.86 6.89
C THR A 45 -2.66 -11.78 7.83
N HIS A 46 -1.37 -11.47 8.07
CA HIS A 46 -0.51 -12.18 9.01
C HIS A 46 -0.36 -11.48 10.38
N GLY A 47 -1.20 -10.48 10.67
CA GLY A 47 -1.22 -9.78 11.96
C GLY A 47 -0.15 -8.70 12.13
N PHE A 48 0.54 -8.31 11.05
CA PHE A 48 1.48 -7.19 11.08
C PHE A 48 0.75 -5.88 10.76
N THR A 49 0.64 -4.98 11.73
CA THR A 49 0.05 -3.65 11.52
C THR A 49 1.10 -2.67 10.99
N VAL A 50 0.92 -2.20 9.75
CA VAL A 50 1.75 -1.14 9.15
C VAL A 50 1.07 0.20 9.36
N ARG A 51 1.65 1.09 10.18
CA ARG A 51 1.10 2.44 10.38
C ARG A 51 1.67 3.40 9.33
N HIS A 52 0.84 3.85 8.39
CA HIS A 52 1.21 4.93 7.48
C HIS A 52 0.94 6.27 8.15
N LYS A 53 1.97 7.11 8.31
CA LYS A 53 1.87 8.41 9.01
C LYS A 53 0.94 9.45 8.34
N ASN A 54 0.28 9.11 7.23
CA ASN A 54 -0.61 10.00 6.47
C ASN A 54 -2.07 9.54 6.46
N GLU A 55 -2.46 8.54 7.26
CA GLU A 55 -3.88 8.18 7.36
C GLU A 55 -4.63 9.18 8.25
N PRO A 56 -5.77 9.72 7.79
CA PRO A 56 -6.64 10.48 8.67
C PRO A 56 -7.09 9.55 9.80
N LYS A 57 -6.92 9.99 11.05
CA LYS A 57 -7.41 9.27 12.23
C LYS A 57 -8.86 8.83 12.01
N PRO A 58 -9.22 7.58 12.36
CA PRO A 58 -10.60 7.13 12.34
C PRO A 58 -11.51 8.13 13.04
N VAL A 59 -12.66 8.42 12.44
CA VAL A 59 -13.59 9.47 12.87
C VAL A 59 -14.13 9.24 14.30
N GLU A 60 -13.95 8.04 14.86
CA GLU A 60 -14.34 7.66 16.22
C GLU A 60 -13.65 8.44 17.35
N GLU A 61 -12.48 9.06 17.12
CA GLU A 61 -11.84 9.94 18.13
C GLU A 61 -12.43 11.37 18.19
N ARG A 62 -13.39 11.73 17.33
CA ARG A 62 -13.95 13.10 17.27
C ARG A 62 -15.20 13.33 18.11
N LYS A 63 -15.74 12.31 18.78
CA LYS A 63 -16.89 12.43 19.70
C LYS A 63 -16.42 12.26 21.14
N GLY A 64 -15.70 13.25 21.66
CA GLY A 64 -15.19 13.17 23.03
C GLY A 64 -14.52 14.45 23.55
N GLN A 65 -14.81 15.61 22.97
CA GLN A 65 -14.35 16.89 23.50
C GLN A 65 -15.40 17.97 23.27
#